data_AF-A0A953PD59-F1
#
_entry.id   AF-A0A953PD59-F1
#
_cell.length_a   1.000
_cell.length_b   1.000
_cell.length_c   1.000
_cell.angle_alpha   90.00
_cell.angle_beta   90.00
_cell.angle_gamma   90.00
#
_symmetry.space_group_name_H-M   'P 1'
#
loop_
_entity.id
_entity.type
_entity.pdbx_description
1 polymer ?
#
loop_
_entity_poly.entity_id
_entity_poly.type
_entity_poly.pdbx_seq_one_letter_code
_entity_poly.pdbx_strand_id
1 'polypeptide(L)'
;MDHLTNQDGPGSGLPGPAPIPRIWIGYLLGAATLAAEVVAVALHPDFAKGENPIPPLYLFLAIFVGWVYWLVCVHQFHVVMAQIPGWKHPISPARAVGFHFIPLYNFYWVFVWPAEIARFVNWRTQKPLMKPQLVGAAVFGALVVRVLLDVGMGLILLFIAASYISRCLRIAFAAPPLPVQELPPAAE
;
A
#
# COMPACT_ATOMS: atom_id res chain seq x y z
N MET A 1 -41.12 -27.17 34.43
CA MET A 1 -40.79 -27.68 33.07
C MET A 1 -40.53 -26.45 32.24
N ASP A 2 -39.37 -25.86 32.51
CA ASP A 2 -38.99 -24.52 32.14
C ASP A 2 -38.08 -24.61 30.93
N HIS A 3 -38.67 -24.44 29.74
CA HIS A 3 -37.91 -24.28 28.50
C HIS A 3 -37.42 -22.84 28.41
N LEU A 4 -36.28 -22.56 29.05
CA LEU A 4 -35.44 -21.41 28.75
C LEU A 4 -34.80 -21.63 27.37
N THR A 5 -35.42 -21.08 26.33
CA THR A 5 -34.77 -20.89 25.03
C THR A 5 -33.74 -19.77 25.18
N ASN A 6 -32.49 -20.21 25.36
CA ASN A 6 -31.28 -19.44 25.19
C ASN A 6 -31.30 -18.78 23.80
N GLN A 7 -31.57 -17.47 23.73
CA GLN A 7 -31.30 -16.69 22.52
C GLN A 7 -29.80 -16.42 22.46
N ASP A 8 -29.07 -17.35 21.86
CA ASP A 8 -27.75 -17.08 21.30
C ASP A 8 -27.95 -16.11 20.13
N GLY A 9 -27.85 -14.81 20.42
CA GLY A 9 -27.75 -13.79 19.39
C GLY A 9 -26.54 -14.09 18.50
N PRO A 10 -26.62 -13.87 17.17
CA PRO A 10 -25.46 -13.98 16.31
C PRO A 10 -24.45 -12.95 16.82
N GLY A 11 -23.36 -13.44 17.42
CA GLY A 11 -22.26 -12.64 17.90
C GLY A 11 -21.90 -11.62 16.83
N SER A 12 -21.88 -10.35 17.23
CA SER A 12 -21.41 -9.22 16.46
C SER A 12 -19.94 -9.45 16.08
N GLY A 13 -19.71 -10.27 15.06
CA GLY A 13 -18.42 -10.56 14.44
C GLY A 13 -17.92 -9.39 13.62
N LEU A 14 -17.98 -8.17 14.18
CA LEU A 14 -17.26 -7.05 13.61
C LEU A 14 -15.78 -7.47 13.58
N PRO A 15 -15.16 -7.57 12.39
CA PRO A 15 -13.75 -7.88 12.30
C PRO A 15 -13.00 -6.88 13.16
N GLY A 16 -12.10 -7.37 14.03
CA GLY A 16 -11.19 -6.51 14.76
C GLY A 16 -10.45 -5.56 13.80
N PRO A 17 -9.93 -4.43 14.30
CA PRO A 17 -9.27 -3.43 13.45
C PRO A 17 -8.21 -4.10 12.58
N ALA A 18 -8.28 -3.86 11.27
CA ALA A 18 -7.40 -4.53 10.34
C ALA A 18 -5.93 -4.21 10.68
N PRO A 19 -5.02 -5.19 10.64
CA PRO A 19 -3.63 -4.93 10.98
C PRO A 19 -2.95 -4.12 9.87
N ILE A 20 -2.07 -3.19 10.27
CA ILE A 20 -1.18 -2.48 9.34
C ILE A 20 -0.23 -3.51 8.68
N PRO A 21 0.00 -3.43 7.35
CA PRO A 21 0.83 -4.39 6.64
C PRO A 21 2.27 -4.45 7.17
N ARG A 22 2.87 -5.64 7.14
CA ARG A 22 4.24 -5.91 7.60
C ARG A 22 5.26 -5.56 6.52
N ILE A 23 5.60 -4.28 6.41
CA ILE A 23 6.43 -3.75 5.31
C ILE A 23 7.80 -4.45 5.14
N TRP A 24 8.37 -5.03 6.20
CA TRP A 24 9.63 -5.80 6.10
C TRP A 24 9.56 -6.97 5.12
N ILE A 25 8.39 -7.59 4.93
CA ILE A 25 8.18 -8.65 3.93
C ILE A 25 8.45 -8.08 2.53
N GLY A 26 8.03 -6.84 2.28
CA GLY A 26 8.28 -6.16 1.02
C GLY A 26 9.76 -5.94 0.73
N TYR A 27 10.57 -5.63 1.75
CA TYR A 27 12.02 -5.55 1.60
C TYR A 27 12.65 -6.89 1.24
N LEU A 28 12.18 -7.99 1.85
CA LEU A 28 12.64 -9.33 1.48
C LEU A 28 12.27 -9.69 0.04
N LEU A 29 11.06 -9.32 -0.41
CA LEU A 29 10.64 -9.53 -1.80
C LEU A 29 11.48 -8.70 -2.78
N GLY A 30 11.80 -7.45 -2.43
CA GLY A 30 12.72 -6.60 -3.19
C GLY A 30 14.12 -7.19 -3.31
N ALA A 31 14.70 -7.61 -2.17
CA ALA A 31 16.02 -8.24 -2.15
C ALA A 31 16.05 -9.59 -2.90
N ALA A 32 15.00 -10.40 -2.76
CA ALA A 32 14.86 -11.66 -3.50
C ALA A 32 14.73 -11.41 -5.01
N THR A 33 14.05 -10.34 -5.42
CA THR A 33 13.94 -9.94 -6.83
C THR A 33 15.31 -9.54 -7.37
N LEU A 34 16.06 -8.69 -6.65
CA LEU A 34 17.44 -8.33 -7.01
C LEU A 34 18.34 -9.57 -7.15
N ALA A 35 18.28 -10.49 -6.19
CA ALA A 35 19.04 -11.72 -6.25
C ALA A 35 18.64 -12.59 -7.46
N ALA A 36 17.34 -12.68 -7.77
CA ALA A 36 16.84 -13.39 -8.93
C ALA A 36 17.29 -12.74 -10.25
N GLU A 37 17.36 -11.41 -10.32
CA GLU A 37 17.88 -10.66 -11.47
C GLU A 37 19.37 -10.98 -11.70
N VAL A 38 20.18 -10.95 -10.64
CA VAL A 38 21.62 -11.31 -10.71
C VAL A 38 21.80 -12.75 -11.18
N VAL A 39 21.03 -13.70 -10.63
CA VAL A 39 21.09 -15.11 -11.03
C VAL A 39 20.64 -15.29 -12.49
N ALA A 40 19.60 -14.59 -12.93
CA ALA A 40 19.12 -14.66 -14.30
C ALA A 40 20.16 -14.18 -15.31
N VAL A 41 20.82 -13.05 -15.03
CA VAL A 41 21.90 -12.53 -15.87
C VAL A 41 23.11 -13.47 -15.88
N ALA A 42 23.47 -14.05 -14.73
CA ALA A 42 24.60 -14.96 -14.62
C ALA A 42 24.39 -16.28 -15.37
N LEU A 43 23.17 -16.84 -15.32
CA LEU A 43 22.83 -18.11 -15.98
C LEU A 43 22.47 -17.94 -17.47
N HIS A 44 21.95 -16.77 -17.84
CA HIS A 44 21.47 -16.47 -19.18
C HIS A 44 21.92 -15.06 -19.59
N PRO A 45 23.18 -14.87 -20.02
CA PRO A 45 23.73 -13.57 -20.39
C PRO A 45 22.96 -12.85 -21.50
N ASP A 46 22.19 -13.59 -22.30
CA ASP A 46 21.37 -13.05 -23.39
C ASP A 46 20.23 -12.15 -22.88
N PHE A 47 19.83 -12.24 -21.60
CA PHE A 47 18.94 -11.26 -20.96
C PHE A 47 19.59 -9.89 -20.84
N ALA A 48 20.89 -9.81 -20.56
CA ALA A 48 21.60 -8.54 -20.51
C ALA A 48 21.70 -7.87 -21.89
N LYS A 49 21.61 -8.67 -22.97
CA LYS A 49 21.62 -8.18 -24.36
C LYS A 49 20.23 -7.81 -24.88
N GLY A 50 19.16 -8.11 -24.13
CA GLY A 50 17.78 -7.86 -24.55
C GLY A 50 17.27 -8.79 -25.66
N GLU A 51 17.95 -9.92 -25.91
CA GLU A 51 17.62 -10.84 -27.01
C GLU A 51 16.44 -11.77 -26.67
N ASN A 52 16.14 -11.97 -25.38
CA ASN A 52 15.01 -12.76 -24.91
C ASN A 52 14.08 -11.92 -24.01
N PRO A 53 12.88 -11.54 -24.48
CA PRO A 53 11.98 -10.68 -23.70
C PRO A 53 11.22 -11.43 -22.61
N ILE A 54 11.25 -12.77 -22.60
CA ILE A 54 10.47 -13.58 -21.66
C ILE A 54 11.33 -13.91 -20.43
N PRO A 55 11.01 -13.35 -19.24
CA PRO A 55 11.78 -13.64 -18.04
C PRO A 55 11.63 -15.11 -17.64
N PRO A 56 12.67 -15.73 -17.03
CA PRO A 56 12.55 -17.05 -16.45
C PRO A 56 11.45 -17.10 -15.40
N LEU A 57 10.80 -18.26 -15.24
CA LEU A 57 9.65 -18.41 -14.34
C LEU A 57 9.93 -17.92 -12.91
N TYR A 58 11.11 -18.21 -12.35
CA TYR A 58 11.47 -17.78 -11.00
C TYR A 58 11.56 -16.24 -10.87
N LEU A 59 12.10 -15.57 -11.89
CA LEU A 59 12.20 -14.11 -11.93
C LEU A 59 10.80 -13.48 -12.08
N PHE A 60 9.99 -14.03 -12.98
CA PHE A 60 8.59 -13.64 -13.13
C PHE A 60 7.83 -13.79 -11.81
N LEU A 61 7.97 -14.91 -11.11
CA LEU A 61 7.30 -15.16 -9.84
C LEU A 61 7.75 -14.17 -8.74
N ALA A 62 9.05 -13.88 -8.64
CA ALA A 62 9.56 -12.90 -7.68
C ALA A 62 8.94 -11.51 -7.92
N ILE A 63 8.94 -11.06 -9.17
CA ILE A 63 8.34 -9.78 -9.58
C ILE A 63 6.83 -9.75 -9.32
N PHE A 64 6.14 -10.83 -9.67
CA PHE A 64 4.69 -10.96 -9.52
C PHE A 64 4.28 -10.92 -8.05
N VAL A 65 4.90 -11.75 -7.20
CA VAL A 65 4.62 -11.79 -5.76
C VAL A 65 4.94 -10.44 -5.10
N GLY A 66 6.06 -9.82 -5.48
CA GLY A 66 6.42 -8.46 -5.05
C GLY A 66 5.33 -7.43 -5.38
N TRP A 67 4.81 -7.46 -6.60
CA TRP A 67 3.75 -6.56 -7.04
C TRP A 67 2.41 -6.84 -6.33
N VAL A 68 2.01 -8.10 -6.20
CA VAL A 68 0.81 -8.49 -5.46
C VAL A 68 0.90 -8.01 -4.02
N TYR A 69 2.05 -8.19 -3.37
CA TYR A 69 2.25 -7.75 -1.99
C TYR A 69 2.19 -6.22 -1.84
N TRP A 70 2.74 -5.47 -2.81
CA TRP A 70 2.58 -4.03 -2.89
C TRP A 70 1.09 -3.62 -2.93
N LEU A 71 0.29 -4.24 -3.80
CA LEU A 71 -1.15 -3.97 -3.89
C LEU A 71 -1.89 -4.35 -2.61
N VAL A 72 -1.51 -5.44 -1.93
CA VAL A 72 -2.04 -5.80 -0.61
C VAL A 72 -1.72 -4.70 0.42
N CYS A 73 -0.53 -4.12 0.40
CA CYS A 73 -0.19 -3.01 1.30
C CYS A 73 -1.09 -1.79 1.06
N VAL A 74 -1.25 -1.39 -0.20
CA VAL A 74 -2.16 -0.30 -0.60
C VAL A 74 -3.58 -0.58 -0.13
N HIS A 75 -4.11 -1.77 -0.40
CA HIS A 75 -5.43 -2.20 0.06
C HIS A 75 -5.58 -2.03 1.57
N GLN A 76 -4.63 -2.58 2.35
CA GLN A 76 -4.71 -2.57 3.81
C GLN A 76 -4.64 -1.17 4.38
N PHE A 77 -3.84 -0.26 3.81
CA PHE A 77 -3.82 1.14 4.23
C PHE A 77 -5.20 1.80 4.12
N HIS A 78 -5.93 1.51 3.03
CA HIS A 78 -7.28 2.03 2.85
C HIS A 78 -8.33 1.35 3.74
N VAL A 79 -8.18 0.04 4.03
CA VAL A 79 -9.06 -0.67 4.97
C VAL A 79 -8.97 -0.06 6.37
N VAL A 80 -7.76 0.14 6.89
CA VAL A 80 -7.57 0.64 8.27
C VAL A 80 -8.13 2.05 8.46
N MET A 81 -8.05 2.91 7.44
CA MET A 81 -8.61 4.25 7.49
C MET A 81 -10.15 4.23 7.41
N ALA A 82 -10.72 3.33 6.62
CA ALA A 82 -12.17 3.21 6.46
C ALA A 82 -12.89 2.80 7.75
N GLN A 83 -12.16 2.21 8.71
CA GLN A 83 -12.68 1.78 10.00
C GLN A 83 -12.70 2.87 11.07
N ILE A 84 -12.16 4.07 10.79
CA ILE A 84 -12.05 5.13 11.80
C ILE A 84 -13.35 5.95 11.89
N PRO A 85 -13.99 6.00 13.07
CA PRO A 85 -15.17 6.84 13.29
C PRO A 85 -14.87 8.31 13.03
N GLY A 86 -15.80 9.02 12.39
CA GLY A 86 -15.66 10.45 12.07
C GLY A 86 -14.88 10.76 10.79
N TRP A 87 -14.17 9.78 10.21
CA TRP A 87 -13.52 9.94 8.91
C TRP A 87 -14.37 9.35 7.78
N LYS A 88 -14.79 10.19 6.83
CA LYS A 88 -15.47 9.73 5.62
C LYS A 88 -14.43 9.39 4.55
N HIS A 89 -14.02 8.14 4.47
CA HIS A 89 -13.00 7.72 3.52
C HIS A 89 -13.51 7.76 2.06
N PRO A 90 -12.92 8.57 1.15
CA PRO A 90 -13.49 8.77 -0.18
C PRO A 90 -13.10 7.69 -1.20
N ILE A 91 -12.02 6.94 -0.96
CA ILE A 91 -11.54 5.90 -1.86
C ILE A 91 -11.78 4.54 -1.20
N SER A 92 -12.56 3.66 -1.83
CA SER A 92 -12.68 2.29 -1.31
C SER A 92 -11.37 1.51 -1.46
N PRO A 93 -11.05 0.54 -0.58
CA PRO A 93 -9.82 -0.26 -0.70
C PRO A 93 -9.69 -0.98 -2.04
N ALA A 94 -10.80 -1.47 -2.59
CA ALA A 94 -10.83 -2.09 -3.91
C ALA A 94 -10.49 -1.07 -5.03
N ARG A 95 -10.97 0.18 -4.93
CA ARG A 95 -10.66 1.25 -5.88
C ARG A 95 -9.19 1.68 -5.77
N ALA A 96 -8.65 1.74 -4.55
CA ALA A 96 -7.23 2.00 -4.29
C ALA A 96 -6.32 1.07 -5.10
N VAL A 97 -6.65 -0.23 -5.12
CA VAL A 97 -5.90 -1.24 -5.89
C VAL A 97 -6.27 -1.23 -7.37
N GLY A 98 -7.56 -1.29 -7.70
CA GLY A 98 -8.05 -1.54 -9.06
C GLY A 98 -7.55 -0.55 -10.11
N PHE A 99 -7.40 0.72 -9.73
CA PHE A 99 -6.93 1.76 -10.65
C PHE A 99 -5.44 1.68 -10.99
N HIS A 100 -4.64 0.88 -10.29
CA HIS A 100 -3.25 0.58 -10.69
C HIS A 100 -3.18 -0.24 -11.98
N PHE A 101 -4.26 -0.94 -12.36
CA PHE A 101 -4.31 -1.76 -13.57
C PHE A 101 -4.67 -0.96 -14.83
N ILE A 102 -4.92 0.35 -14.72
CA ILE A 102 -5.24 1.23 -15.84
C ILE A 102 -3.96 2.02 -16.19
N PRO A 103 -3.21 1.66 -17.25
CA PRO A 103 -1.83 2.14 -17.43
C PRO A 103 -1.68 3.67 -17.47
N LEU A 104 -2.51 4.35 -18.28
CA LEU A 104 -2.44 5.81 -18.40
C LEU A 104 -2.97 6.53 -17.16
N TYR A 105 -4.02 5.98 -16.54
CA TYR A 105 -4.59 6.55 -15.33
C TYR A 105 -3.66 6.36 -14.12
N ASN A 106 -2.81 5.33 -14.13
CA ASN A 106 -1.88 5.05 -13.04
C ASN A 106 -0.91 6.22 -12.77
N PHE A 107 -0.49 6.96 -13.81
CA PHE A 107 0.34 8.16 -13.66
C PHE A 107 -0.30 9.24 -12.80
N TYR A 108 -1.62 9.42 -12.93
CA TYR A 108 -2.39 10.31 -12.07
C TYR A 108 -2.66 9.65 -10.71
N TRP A 109 -3.04 8.37 -10.73
CA TRP A 109 -3.51 7.64 -9.55
C TRP A 109 -2.47 7.54 -8.45
N VAL A 110 -1.19 7.39 -8.80
CA VAL A 110 -0.08 7.30 -7.83
C VAL A 110 0.11 8.57 -7.00
N PHE A 111 -0.49 9.70 -7.39
CA PHE A 111 -0.52 10.91 -6.58
C PHE A 111 -1.80 11.03 -5.75
N VAL A 112 -2.92 10.52 -6.25
CA VAL A 112 -4.24 10.67 -5.61
C VAL A 112 -4.38 9.80 -4.37
N TRP A 113 -4.15 8.49 -4.48
CA TRP A 113 -4.41 7.60 -3.36
C TRP A 113 -3.50 7.87 -2.14
N PRO A 114 -2.20 8.22 -2.28
CA PRO A 114 -1.38 8.57 -1.12
C PRO A 114 -1.72 9.95 -0.55
N ALA A 115 -2.21 10.87 -1.39
CA ALA A 115 -2.68 12.18 -0.93
C ALA A 115 -3.86 12.05 0.04
N GLU A 116 -4.77 11.11 -0.21
CA GLU A 116 -5.86 10.79 0.71
C GLU A 116 -5.37 10.29 2.06
N ILE A 117 -4.33 9.45 2.06
CA ILE A 117 -3.69 8.99 3.31
C ILE A 117 -3.05 10.16 4.04
N ALA A 118 -2.36 11.05 3.33
CA ALA A 118 -1.77 12.24 3.92
C ALA A 118 -2.84 13.16 4.53
N ARG A 119 -3.99 13.33 3.86
CA ARG A 119 -5.12 14.11 4.40
C ARG A 119 -5.66 13.48 5.68
N PHE A 120 -5.87 12.16 5.68
CA PHE A 120 -6.30 11.43 6.87
C PHE A 120 -5.31 11.62 8.02
N VAL A 121 -4.01 11.39 7.79
CA VAL A 121 -2.97 11.52 8.83
C VAL A 121 -2.92 12.93 9.39
N ASN A 122 -2.96 13.94 8.52
CA ASN A 122 -2.87 15.33 8.95
C ASN A 122 -4.09 15.78 9.74
N TRP A 123 -5.29 15.39 9.29
CA TRP A 123 -6.54 15.58 10.05
C TRP A 123 -6.43 14.89 11.40
N ARG A 124 -6.11 13.59 11.42
CA ARG A 124 -6.12 12.78 12.63
C ARG A 124 -5.12 13.25 13.70
N THR A 125 -4.00 13.83 13.27
CA THR A 125 -2.94 14.32 14.14
C THR A 125 -2.99 15.83 14.39
N GLN A 126 -3.90 16.54 13.72
CA GLN A 126 -3.99 18.01 13.71
C GLN A 126 -2.65 18.70 13.41
N LYS A 127 -1.82 18.07 12.56
CA LYS A 127 -0.46 18.51 12.21
C LYS A 127 -0.14 18.19 10.75
N PRO A 128 0.66 19.02 10.04
CA PRO A 128 1.07 18.76 8.66
C PRO A 128 2.21 17.72 8.60
N LEU A 129 1.98 16.51 9.11
CA LEU A 129 2.99 15.44 9.18
C LEU A 129 3.36 14.87 7.81
N MET A 130 2.39 14.80 6.89
CA MET A 130 2.57 14.28 5.55
C MET A 130 2.25 15.36 4.51
N LYS A 131 3.17 15.63 3.60
CA LYS A 131 2.90 16.48 2.43
C LYS A 131 2.38 15.59 1.30
N PRO A 132 1.12 15.74 0.84
CA PRO A 132 0.50 14.86 -0.17
C PRO A 132 1.36 14.66 -1.43
N GLN A 133 1.93 15.76 -1.94
CA GLN A 133 2.76 15.79 -3.14
C GLN A 133 4.05 14.97 -2.99
N LEU A 134 4.71 15.04 -1.82
CA LEU A 134 5.97 14.32 -1.59
C LEU A 134 5.75 12.81 -1.51
N VAL A 135 4.62 12.38 -0.94
CA VAL A 135 4.30 10.95 -0.84
C VAL A 135 4.00 10.38 -2.21
N GLY A 136 3.19 11.08 -3.01
CA GLY A 136 2.94 10.70 -4.40
C GLY A 136 4.22 10.69 -5.24
N ALA A 137 5.06 11.72 -5.10
CA ALA A 137 6.35 11.80 -5.80
C ALA A 137 7.31 10.66 -5.41
N ALA A 138 7.33 10.24 -4.15
CA ALA A 138 8.14 9.10 -3.70
C ALA A 138 7.66 7.78 -4.34
N VAL A 139 6.34 7.54 -4.37
CA VAL A 139 5.76 6.35 -5.02
C VAL A 139 6.02 6.39 -6.54
N PHE A 140 5.78 7.52 -7.17
CA PHE A 140 6.04 7.71 -8.60
C PHE A 140 7.51 7.49 -8.95
N GLY A 141 8.44 8.10 -8.20
CA GLY A 141 9.87 7.92 -8.38
C GLY A 141 10.29 6.45 -8.26
N ALA A 142 9.73 5.71 -7.31
CA ALA A 142 9.97 4.28 -7.17
C ALA A 142 9.46 3.47 -8.39
N LEU A 143 8.30 3.84 -8.97
CA LEU A 143 7.82 3.23 -10.21
C LEU A 143 8.69 3.59 -11.42
N VAL A 144 9.20 4.82 -11.50
CA VAL A 144 10.14 5.23 -12.55
C VAL A 144 11.43 4.41 -12.46
N VAL A 145 12.00 4.25 -11.26
CA VAL A 145 13.18 3.38 -11.04
C VAL A 145 12.88 1.94 -11.42
N ARG A 146 11.70 1.42 -11.07
CA ARG A 146 11.26 0.06 -11.44
C ARG A 146 11.23 -0.16 -12.95
N VAL A 147 10.81 0.85 -13.71
CA VAL A 147 10.64 0.75 -15.17
C VAL A 147 11.95 1.05 -15.92
N LEU A 148 12.73 2.02 -15.46
CA LEU A 148 13.90 2.54 -16.19
C LEU A 148 15.24 1.95 -15.75
N LEU A 149 15.36 1.51 -14.50
CA LEU A 149 16.64 1.06 -13.95
C LEU A 149 16.62 -0.44 -13.62
N ASP A 150 15.80 -0.85 -12.66
CA ASP A 150 15.82 -2.21 -12.13
C ASP A 150 14.56 -2.51 -11.31
N VAL A 151 14.00 -3.71 -11.49
CA VAL A 151 12.70 -4.06 -10.90
C VAL A 151 12.83 -4.26 -9.39
N GLY A 152 13.90 -4.93 -8.94
CA GLY A 152 14.20 -5.14 -7.54
C GLY A 152 14.44 -3.83 -6.78
N MET A 153 15.25 -2.92 -7.31
CA MET A 153 15.50 -1.59 -6.73
C MET A 153 14.22 -0.77 -6.64
N GLY A 154 13.43 -0.73 -7.72
CA GLY A 154 12.14 -0.04 -7.73
C GLY A 154 11.17 -0.59 -6.68
N LEU A 155 11.17 -1.90 -6.48
CA LEU A 155 10.35 -2.54 -5.44
C LEU A 155 10.81 -2.16 -4.02
N ILE A 156 12.12 -2.12 -3.76
CA ILE A 156 12.67 -1.65 -2.48
C ILE A 156 12.25 -0.21 -2.20
N LEU A 157 12.37 0.68 -3.20
CA LEU A 157 11.96 2.08 -3.07
C LEU A 157 10.45 2.23 -2.82
N LEU A 158 9.62 1.40 -3.46
CA LEU A 158 8.17 1.36 -3.17
C LEU A 158 7.93 1.03 -1.70
N PHE A 159 8.64 0.04 -1.15
CA PHE A 159 8.50 -0.32 0.26
C PHE A 159 9.14 0.70 1.22
N ILE A 160 10.11 1.52 0.78
CA ILE A 160 10.54 2.71 1.52
C ILE A 160 9.40 3.72 1.63
N ALA A 161 8.70 4.02 0.52
CA ALA A 161 7.54 4.90 0.55
C ALA A 161 6.41 4.32 1.44
N ALA A 162 6.14 3.01 1.34
CA ALA A 162 5.17 2.33 2.20
C ALA A 162 5.57 2.34 3.68
N SER A 163 6.85 2.22 4.01
CA SER A 163 7.36 2.33 5.39
C SER A 163 7.09 3.71 5.97
N TYR A 164 7.33 4.77 5.19
CA TYR A 164 7.00 6.13 5.60
C TYR A 164 5.50 6.29 5.85
N ILE A 165 4.66 5.86 4.91
CA ILE A 165 3.20 5.87 5.05
C ILE A 165 2.77 5.08 6.30
N SER A 166 3.27 3.87 6.47
CA SER A 166 2.95 3.02 7.61
C SER A 166 3.35 3.66 8.94
N ARG A 167 4.49 4.35 9.01
CA ARG A 167 4.93 5.06 10.22
C ARG A 167 3.96 6.20 10.55
N CYS A 168 3.62 7.02 9.56
CA CYS A 168 2.69 8.13 9.73
C CYS A 168 1.28 7.67 10.13
N LEU A 169 0.78 6.59 9.54
CA LEU A 169 -0.47 5.95 9.94
C LEU A 169 -0.44 5.46 11.38
N ARG A 170 0.65 4.80 11.82
CA ARG A 170 0.80 4.38 13.22
C ARG A 170 0.75 5.55 14.19
N ILE A 171 1.39 6.68 13.84
CA ILE A 171 1.33 7.90 14.63
C ILE A 171 -0.10 8.44 14.69
N ALA A 172 -0.80 8.47 13.55
CA ALA A 172 -2.19 8.91 13.48
C ALA A 172 -3.13 8.04 14.32
N PHE A 173 -2.98 6.72 14.29
CA PHE A 173 -3.80 5.82 15.09
C PHE A 173 -3.49 5.86 16.59
N ALA A 174 -2.26 6.24 16.96
CA ALA A 174 -1.87 6.44 18.36
C ALA A 174 -2.34 7.79 18.93
N ALA A 175 -2.80 8.73 18.10
CA ALA A 175 -3.30 10.01 18.58
C ALA A 175 -4.65 9.84 19.32
N PRO A 176 -5.00 10.70 20.29
CA PRO A 176 -6.30 10.66 20.97
C PRO A 176 -7.47 10.89 20.00
N PRO A 177 -8.63 10.24 20.14
CA PRO A 177 -9.80 10.47 19.28
C PRO A 177 -10.16 11.96 19.21
N LEU A 178 -10.52 12.43 18.01
CA LEU A 178 -10.91 13.83 17.84
C LEU A 178 -12.35 14.04 18.34
N PRO A 179 -12.68 15.22 18.89
CA PRO A 179 -14.06 15.59 19.19
C PRO A 179 -14.92 15.58 17.92
N VAL A 180 -16.20 15.24 18.05
CA VAL A 180 -17.17 15.07 16.94
C VAL A 180 -17.30 16.30 16.02
N GLN A 181 -16.87 17.49 16.46
CA GLN A 181 -16.95 18.75 15.72
C GLN A 181 -15.80 19.02 14.74
N GLU A 182 -14.69 18.28 14.79
CA GLU A 182 -13.58 18.47 13.86
C GLU A 182 -13.84 17.73 12.53
N LEU A 183 -14.74 18.30 11.73
CA LEU A 183 -15.06 17.81 10.39
C LEU A 183 -13.78 17.76 9.52
N PRO A 184 -13.61 16.71 8.70
CA PRO A 184 -12.52 16.63 7.74
C PRO A 184 -12.53 17.84 6.80
N PRO A 185 -11.35 18.35 6.37
CA PRO A 185 -11.29 19.37 5.34
C PRO A 185 -11.98 18.85 4.06
N ALA A 186 -12.72 19.74 3.37
CA ALA A 186 -13.37 19.42 2.11
C ALA A 186 -12.32 18.98 1.08
N ALA A 187 -12.66 18.00 0.25
CA ALA A 187 -11.81 17.61 -0.88
C ALA A 187 -11.86 18.72 -1.93
N GLU A 188 -10.76 19.44 -2.09
CA GLU A 188 -10.52 20.38 -3.20
C GLU A 188 -10.19 19.64 -4.50
#